data_AF-A0A967MEX5-F1
#
_entry.id   AF-A0A967MEX5-F1
#
_cell.length_a   1.000
_cell.length_b   1.000
_cell.length_c   1.000
_cell.angle_alpha   90.00
_cell.angle_beta   90.00
_cell.angle_gamma   90.00
#
_symmetry.space_group_name_H-M   'P 1'
#
loop_
_entity.id
_entity.type
_entity.pdbx_description
1 polymer ?
#
loop_
_entity_poly.entity_id
_entity_poly.type
_entity_poly.pdbx_seq_one_letter_code
_entity_poly.pdbx_strand_id
1 'polypeptide(L)'
;NAACRAIKAGEGEVYVAGGVESMSRAPYVLPKPERAYAWGDQTLWDTTIGWRFPNEKLKAAHGNDSMGETAENIYDLTRDISREEQDAFALESHRRALAAIDSGRFAEEITPVELPGRKGGATVVDTDERPRRDTSMEALQQLRPAFRQNGTVTAGNSSGINDGAAALVLMSAEKALSLGLKPWARILSSAAAGVDPRTMGLGPIPATKKALTRAELSLDQIGLIELNEAFAVQALAVMRELDMRHEITNVNGGAVALGHPLGCSGARILTTLLHEMRRRAPEEKEPYYGLATLCVGVGQGEATIVEWIGEG
;
A
#
# COMPACT_ATOMS: atom_id res chain seq x y z
N ASN A 1 12.83 -3.05 -3.75
CA ASN A 1 14.03 -2.79 -2.90
C ASN A 1 15.08 -3.89 -2.91
N ALA A 2 14.73 -5.17 -2.70
CA ALA A 2 15.72 -6.27 -2.74
C ALA A 2 16.45 -6.37 -4.10
N ALA A 3 15.73 -6.34 -5.22
CA ALA A 3 16.31 -6.33 -6.57
C ALA A 3 17.31 -5.17 -6.79
N CYS A 4 16.99 -3.96 -6.33
CA CYS A 4 17.92 -2.82 -6.39
C CYS A 4 19.23 -3.09 -5.61
N ARG A 5 19.15 -3.74 -4.44
CA ARG A 5 20.34 -4.11 -3.66
C ARG A 5 21.18 -5.18 -4.38
N ALA A 6 20.54 -6.19 -4.96
CA ALA A 6 21.23 -7.24 -5.73
C ALA A 6 21.96 -6.66 -6.96
N ILE A 7 21.32 -5.74 -7.69
CA ILE A 7 21.94 -5.00 -8.79
C ILE A 7 23.14 -4.18 -8.29
N LYS A 8 22.97 -3.41 -7.20
CA LYS A 8 24.06 -2.62 -6.59
C LYS A 8 25.22 -3.50 -6.08
N ALA A 9 24.94 -4.73 -5.69
CA ALA A 9 25.94 -5.71 -5.25
C ALA A 9 26.64 -6.43 -6.42
N GLY A 10 26.21 -6.21 -7.67
CA GLY A 10 26.77 -6.88 -8.85
C GLY A 10 26.38 -8.34 -9.00
N GLU A 11 25.31 -8.80 -8.31
CA GLU A 11 24.86 -10.20 -8.33
C GLU A 11 24.06 -10.54 -9.60
N GLY A 12 23.47 -9.52 -10.22
CA GLY A 12 22.78 -9.64 -11.50
C GLY A 12 22.42 -8.28 -12.08
N GLU A 13 22.02 -8.26 -13.35
CA GLU A 13 21.77 -7.03 -14.08
C GLU A 13 20.30 -6.78 -14.40
N VAL A 14 19.44 -7.81 -14.30
CA VAL A 14 18.02 -7.76 -14.65
C VAL A 14 17.24 -8.56 -13.62
N TYR A 15 16.23 -7.94 -13.00
CA TYR A 15 15.36 -8.57 -12.01
C TYR A 15 13.90 -8.19 -12.26
N VAL A 16 13.02 -9.17 -12.13
CA VAL A 16 11.58 -8.91 -11.94
C VAL A 16 11.34 -8.79 -10.44
N ALA A 17 10.77 -7.67 -10.01
CA ALA A 17 10.38 -7.44 -8.62
C ALA A 17 8.90 -7.09 -8.56
N GLY A 18 8.21 -7.54 -7.53
CA GLY A 18 6.78 -7.31 -7.44
C GLY A 18 6.17 -8.03 -6.25
N GLY A 19 4.88 -8.29 -6.35
CA GLY A 19 4.17 -9.14 -5.42
C GLY A 19 2.83 -9.58 -5.99
N VAL A 20 2.21 -10.52 -5.30
CA VAL A 20 0.87 -11.02 -5.57
C VAL A 20 0.21 -11.31 -4.23
N GLU A 21 -1.10 -11.09 -4.16
CA GLU A 21 -1.91 -11.57 -3.06
C GLU A 21 -3.26 -12.02 -3.61
N SER A 22 -3.75 -13.16 -3.12
CA SER A 22 -5.16 -13.53 -3.30
C SER A 22 -5.79 -13.81 -1.95
N MET A 23 -6.30 -12.74 -1.34
CA MET A 23 -6.94 -12.79 -0.04
C MET A 23 -8.27 -13.55 -0.09
N SER A 24 -9.02 -13.47 -1.20
CA SER A 24 -10.30 -14.22 -1.35
C SER A 24 -10.12 -15.73 -1.37
N ARG A 25 -8.89 -16.21 -1.64
CA ARG A 25 -8.55 -17.63 -1.75
C ARG A 25 -7.65 -18.11 -0.59
N ALA A 26 -7.51 -17.30 0.45
CA ALA A 26 -6.71 -17.66 1.61
C ALA A 26 -7.30 -18.89 2.31
N PRO A 27 -6.51 -19.94 2.58
CA PRO A 27 -7.02 -21.14 3.21
C PRO A 27 -7.30 -20.94 4.70
N TYR A 28 -8.00 -21.90 5.29
CA TYR A 28 -7.98 -22.09 6.73
C TYR A 28 -6.84 -23.04 7.13
N VAL A 29 -6.28 -22.84 8.32
CA VAL A 29 -5.19 -23.66 8.85
C VAL A 29 -5.49 -24.15 10.27
N LEU A 30 -5.11 -25.41 10.53
CA LEU A 30 -5.34 -26.11 11.79
C LEU A 30 -3.99 -26.55 12.39
N PRO A 31 -3.74 -26.36 13.70
CA PRO A 31 -2.55 -26.92 14.34
C PRO A 31 -2.50 -28.45 14.20
N LYS A 32 -1.29 -29.01 14.16
CA LYS A 32 -1.12 -30.45 14.31
C LYS A 32 -1.49 -30.86 15.75
N PRO A 33 -2.16 -32.01 15.94
CA PRO A 33 -2.34 -32.58 17.27
C PRO A 33 -0.98 -32.84 17.93
N GLU A 34 -0.83 -32.47 19.20
CA GLU A 34 0.40 -32.72 19.96
C GLU A 34 0.56 -34.19 20.41
N ARG A 35 -0.53 -34.97 20.31
CA ARG A 35 -0.56 -36.39 20.67
C ARG A 35 -1.57 -37.17 19.84
N ALA A 36 -1.38 -38.49 19.76
CA ALA A 36 -2.33 -39.38 19.12
C ALA A 36 -3.70 -39.33 19.84
N TYR A 37 -4.78 -39.43 19.06
CA TYR A 37 -6.16 -39.41 19.55
C TYR A 37 -6.45 -38.19 20.44
N ALA A 38 -5.99 -37.00 20.04
CA ALA A 38 -6.27 -35.77 20.76
C ALA A 38 -7.79 -35.52 20.87
N TRP A 39 -8.22 -35.05 22.04
CA TRP A 39 -9.60 -34.70 22.35
C TRP A 39 -9.67 -33.23 22.82
N GLY A 40 -10.81 -32.58 22.58
CA GLY A 40 -11.06 -31.18 22.93
C GLY A 40 -11.17 -30.27 21.69
N ASP A 41 -11.64 -29.04 21.92
CA ASP A 41 -11.85 -28.07 20.87
C ASP A 41 -10.55 -27.73 20.14
N GLN A 42 -10.65 -27.48 18.83
CA GLN A 42 -9.54 -27.06 17.98
C GLN A 42 -9.91 -25.77 17.28
N THR A 43 -8.98 -24.81 17.25
CA THR A 43 -9.19 -23.55 16.54
C THR A 43 -8.73 -23.67 15.10
N LEU A 44 -9.68 -23.48 14.18
CA LEU A 44 -9.39 -23.29 12.75
C LEU A 44 -9.09 -21.81 12.51
N TRP A 45 -7.91 -21.49 12.01
CA TRP A 45 -7.47 -20.11 11.79
C TRP A 45 -7.69 -19.70 10.33
N ASP A 46 -8.34 -18.57 10.12
CA ASP A 46 -8.41 -17.91 8.82
C ASP A 46 -7.06 -17.27 8.49
N THR A 47 -6.52 -17.52 7.29
CA THR A 47 -5.25 -16.91 6.86
C THR A 47 -5.40 -15.60 6.09
N THR A 48 -6.64 -15.20 5.77
CA THR A 48 -6.97 -13.98 4.99
C THR A 48 -6.28 -12.75 5.57
N ILE A 49 -6.40 -12.51 6.88
CA ILE A 49 -5.71 -11.41 7.57
C ILE A 49 -5.68 -11.63 9.08
N GLY A 50 -4.65 -11.10 9.74
CA GLY A 50 -4.60 -10.98 11.20
C GLY A 50 -3.71 -12.01 11.91
N TRP A 51 -3.78 -11.96 13.25
CA TRP A 51 -3.00 -12.83 14.12
C TRP A 51 -3.51 -14.27 14.07
N ARG A 52 -2.58 -15.21 13.99
CA ARG A 52 -2.83 -16.66 14.01
C ARG A 52 -1.71 -17.36 14.76
N PHE A 53 -2.04 -18.46 15.43
CA PHE A 53 -1.11 -19.17 16.32
C PHE A 53 -0.35 -18.22 17.28
N PRO A 54 -1.08 -17.40 18.05
CA PRO A 54 -0.45 -16.37 18.88
C PRO A 54 0.51 -17.00 19.88
N ASN A 55 1.70 -16.40 20.00
CA ASN A 55 2.66 -16.76 21.02
C ASN A 55 2.40 -15.91 22.27
N GLU A 56 2.12 -16.56 23.41
CA GLU A 56 1.82 -15.87 24.68
C GLU A 56 2.92 -14.90 25.14
N LYS A 57 4.20 -15.21 24.86
CA LYS A 57 5.31 -14.29 25.19
C LYS A 57 5.28 -13.03 24.33
N LEU A 58 4.97 -13.17 23.04
CA LEU A 58 4.85 -12.03 22.13
C LEU A 58 3.63 -11.17 22.49
N LYS A 59 2.50 -11.83 22.79
CA LYS A 59 1.28 -11.16 23.23
C LYS A 59 1.50 -10.37 24.52
N ALA A 60 2.20 -10.94 25.50
CA ALA A 60 2.52 -10.25 26.74
C ALA A 60 3.46 -9.06 26.54
N ALA A 61 4.42 -9.16 25.62
CA ALA A 61 5.42 -8.11 25.39
C ALA A 61 4.91 -6.96 24.50
N HIS A 62 4.07 -7.26 23.50
CA HIS A 62 3.72 -6.31 22.43
C HIS A 62 2.22 -6.20 22.12
N GLY A 63 1.39 -7.03 22.75
CA GLY A 63 -0.03 -7.17 22.43
C GLY A 63 -0.28 -8.04 21.19
N ASN A 64 -1.55 -8.16 20.82
CA ASN A 64 -2.02 -8.90 19.65
C ASN A 64 -3.20 -8.18 18.99
N ASP A 65 -3.13 -6.84 18.96
CA ASP A 65 -4.16 -5.96 18.41
C ASP A 65 -4.34 -6.26 16.91
N SER A 66 -5.59 -6.30 16.46
CA SER A 66 -5.90 -6.40 15.02
C SER A 66 -5.39 -5.16 14.28
N MET A 67 -5.24 -5.22 12.96
CA MET A 67 -4.78 -4.05 12.19
C MET A 67 -5.70 -2.82 12.39
N GLY A 68 -7.02 -3.03 12.46
CA GLY A 68 -7.96 -1.95 12.76
C GLY A 68 -7.85 -1.42 14.19
N GLU A 69 -7.56 -2.27 15.18
CA GLU A 69 -7.26 -1.81 16.54
C GLU A 69 -5.98 -0.95 16.58
N THR A 70 -4.96 -1.28 15.77
CA THR A 70 -3.76 -0.42 15.68
C THR A 70 -4.06 0.95 15.07
N ALA A 71 -5.06 1.04 14.18
CA ALA A 71 -5.52 2.31 13.62
C ALA A 71 -6.28 3.14 14.67
N GLU A 72 -7.13 2.51 15.49
CA GLU A 72 -7.78 3.17 16.63
C GLU A 72 -6.76 3.61 17.70
N ASN A 73 -5.68 2.85 17.92
CA ASN A 73 -4.60 3.26 18.81
C ASN A 73 -3.88 4.52 18.28
N ILE A 74 -3.74 4.68 16.97
CA ILE A 74 -3.22 5.91 16.37
C ILE A 74 -4.20 7.07 16.61
N TYR A 75 -5.50 6.85 16.42
CA TYR A 75 -6.52 7.85 16.78
C TYR A 75 -6.39 8.27 18.25
N ASP A 76 -6.20 7.32 19.17
CA ASP A 76 -6.05 7.61 20.60
C ASP A 76 -4.80 8.44 20.93
N LEU A 77 -3.72 8.28 20.16
CA LEU A 77 -2.47 9.04 20.29
C LEU A 77 -2.58 10.45 19.71
N THR A 78 -3.23 10.60 18.57
CA THR A 78 -3.32 11.90 17.89
C THR A 78 -4.46 12.75 18.43
N ARG A 79 -5.63 12.13 18.71
CA ARG A 79 -6.94 12.73 19.08
C ARG A 79 -7.50 13.84 18.17
N ASP A 80 -6.66 14.42 17.33
CA ASP A 80 -6.96 15.55 16.45
C ASP A 80 -7.43 15.11 15.05
N ILE A 81 -7.47 13.81 14.77
CA ILE A 81 -7.94 13.25 13.50
C ILE A 81 -9.37 12.75 13.70
N SER A 82 -10.33 13.64 13.49
CA SER A 82 -11.74 13.34 13.76
C SER A 82 -12.30 12.25 12.84
N ARG A 83 -13.41 11.62 13.25
CA ARG A 83 -14.16 10.70 12.38
C ARG A 83 -14.60 11.36 11.07
N GLU A 84 -15.07 12.60 11.14
CA GLU A 84 -15.47 13.42 9.99
C GLU A 84 -14.33 13.54 8.97
N GLU A 85 -13.12 13.80 9.46
CA GLU A 85 -11.92 13.96 8.64
C GLU A 85 -11.47 12.63 8.00
N GLN A 86 -11.55 11.53 8.74
CA GLN A 86 -11.29 10.20 8.21
C GLN A 86 -12.24 9.86 7.06
N ASP A 87 -13.53 10.17 7.22
CA ASP A 87 -14.55 9.95 6.19
C ASP A 87 -14.35 10.90 4.99
N ALA A 88 -13.99 12.17 5.23
CA ALA A 88 -13.69 13.12 4.15
C ALA A 88 -12.46 12.68 3.33
N PHE A 89 -11.42 12.17 3.99
CA PHE A 89 -10.25 11.59 3.33
C PHE A 89 -10.64 10.38 2.47
N ALA A 90 -11.49 9.50 2.99
CA ALA A 90 -11.98 8.33 2.26
C ALA A 90 -12.82 8.70 1.03
N LEU A 91 -13.70 9.69 1.17
CA LEU A 91 -14.51 10.22 0.07
C LEU A 91 -13.61 10.79 -1.04
N GLU A 92 -12.59 11.55 -0.67
CA GLU A 92 -11.64 12.12 -1.62
C GLU A 92 -10.83 11.04 -2.34
N SER A 93 -10.40 9.99 -1.63
CA SER A 93 -9.73 8.82 -2.23
C SER A 93 -10.62 8.15 -3.28
N HIS A 94 -11.90 7.93 -2.97
CA HIS A 94 -12.88 7.41 -3.94
C HIS A 94 -13.09 8.34 -5.14
N ARG A 95 -13.22 9.65 -4.90
CA ARG A 95 -13.41 10.64 -5.96
C ARG A 95 -12.23 10.67 -6.93
N ARG A 96 -11.00 10.66 -6.40
CA ARG A 96 -9.77 10.64 -7.21
C ARG A 96 -9.61 9.34 -8.00
N ALA A 97 -9.87 8.19 -7.36
CA ALA A 97 -9.86 6.89 -8.02
C ALA A 97 -10.84 6.82 -9.19
N LEU A 98 -12.09 7.24 -8.98
CA LEU A 98 -13.10 7.26 -10.04
C LEU A 98 -12.72 8.22 -11.17
N ALA A 99 -12.22 9.42 -10.84
CA ALA A 99 -11.74 10.36 -11.86
C ALA A 99 -10.57 9.78 -12.66
N ALA A 100 -9.68 9.00 -12.04
CA ALA A 100 -8.57 8.33 -12.72
C ALA A 100 -9.04 7.17 -13.61
N ILE A 101 -10.02 6.38 -13.16
CA ILE A 101 -10.67 5.34 -13.97
C ILE A 101 -11.35 5.99 -15.20
N ASP A 102 -12.17 7.02 -14.98
CA ASP A 102 -12.98 7.66 -16.03
C ASP A 102 -12.12 8.39 -17.09
N SER A 103 -10.95 8.87 -16.70
CA SER A 103 -9.97 9.47 -17.62
C SER A 103 -9.04 8.45 -18.28
N GLY A 104 -9.22 7.15 -18.02
CA GLY A 104 -8.42 6.07 -18.60
C GLY A 104 -6.99 5.99 -18.05
N ARG A 105 -6.70 6.65 -16.92
CA ARG A 105 -5.32 6.76 -16.41
C ARG A 105 -4.72 5.42 -16.04
N PHE A 106 -5.54 4.51 -15.51
CA PHE A 106 -5.10 3.17 -15.11
C PHE A 106 -5.02 2.18 -16.28
N ALA A 107 -5.60 2.49 -17.44
CA ALA A 107 -5.53 1.60 -18.61
C ALA A 107 -4.09 1.44 -19.13
N GLU A 108 -3.19 2.37 -18.79
CA GLU A 108 -1.76 2.27 -19.12
C GLU A 108 -0.99 1.32 -18.20
N GLU A 109 -1.45 1.10 -16.96
CA GLU A 109 -0.76 0.28 -15.96
C GLU A 109 -1.43 -1.08 -15.68
N ILE A 110 -2.71 -1.22 -15.99
CA ILE A 110 -3.46 -2.47 -15.79
C ILE A 110 -3.29 -3.38 -17.00
N THR A 111 -2.84 -4.61 -16.74
CA THR A 111 -2.89 -5.70 -17.73
C THR A 111 -4.20 -6.50 -17.52
N PRO A 112 -5.08 -6.61 -18.54
CA PRO A 112 -6.32 -7.36 -18.41
C PRO A 112 -6.11 -8.83 -18.03
N VAL A 113 -6.97 -9.34 -17.16
CA VAL A 113 -6.99 -10.76 -16.75
C VAL A 113 -8.18 -11.45 -17.40
N GLU A 114 -7.89 -12.46 -18.22
CA GLU A 114 -8.93 -13.29 -18.85
C GLU A 114 -9.29 -14.49 -17.96
N LEU A 115 -10.56 -14.56 -17.55
CA LEU A 115 -11.11 -15.66 -16.79
C LEU A 115 -11.84 -16.62 -17.73
N PRO A 116 -11.42 -17.90 -17.83
CA PRO A 116 -12.05 -18.86 -18.72
C PRO A 116 -13.49 -19.17 -18.27
N GLY A 117 -14.44 -18.97 -19.17
CA GLY A 117 -15.86 -19.25 -18.92
C GLY A 117 -16.16 -20.75 -18.93
N ARG A 118 -17.05 -21.18 -18.02
CA ARG A 118 -17.47 -22.61 -17.89
C ARG A 118 -18.12 -23.22 -19.14
N LYS A 119 -18.64 -22.42 -20.08
CA LYS A 119 -19.38 -22.88 -21.27
C LYS A 119 -18.81 -22.31 -22.59
N GLY A 120 -17.54 -21.90 -22.61
CA GLY A 120 -16.95 -21.12 -23.70
C GLY A 120 -17.13 -19.62 -23.50
N GLY A 121 -16.20 -18.82 -24.05
CA GLY A 121 -16.05 -17.38 -23.78
C GLY A 121 -15.07 -17.09 -22.64
N ALA A 122 -14.63 -15.84 -22.53
CA ALA A 122 -13.76 -15.34 -21.46
C ALA A 122 -14.38 -14.08 -20.83
N THR A 123 -14.36 -14.00 -19.50
CA THR A 123 -14.65 -12.75 -18.79
C THR A 123 -13.34 -12.00 -18.62
N VAL A 124 -13.25 -10.79 -19.17
CA VAL A 124 -12.08 -9.93 -19.04
C VAL A 124 -12.27 -9.04 -17.81
N VAL A 125 -11.28 -9.03 -16.93
CA VAL A 125 -11.19 -8.10 -15.79
C VAL A 125 -10.03 -7.14 -16.06
N ASP A 126 -10.35 -5.88 -16.34
CA ASP A 126 -9.40 -4.83 -16.74
C ASP A 126 -9.57 -3.52 -15.95
N THR A 127 -10.46 -3.52 -14.96
CA THR A 127 -10.84 -2.32 -14.21
C THR A 127 -10.93 -2.64 -12.72
N ASP A 128 -10.39 -1.78 -11.87
CA ASP A 128 -10.53 -1.90 -10.42
C ASP A 128 -12.00 -1.77 -9.98
N GLU A 129 -12.52 -2.79 -9.29
CA GLU A 129 -13.96 -2.90 -8.98
C GLU A 129 -14.36 -2.20 -7.67
N ARG A 130 -13.40 -1.91 -6.79
CA ARG A 130 -13.65 -1.41 -5.42
C ARG A 130 -14.12 0.05 -5.36
N PRO A 131 -13.64 0.99 -6.21
CA PRO A 131 -14.11 2.37 -6.16
C PRO A 131 -15.62 2.51 -6.33
N ARG A 132 -16.29 3.13 -5.35
CA ARG A 132 -17.75 3.26 -5.28
C ARG A 132 -18.22 4.66 -5.70
N ARG A 133 -19.00 4.74 -6.78
CA ARG A 133 -19.53 6.01 -7.33
C ARG A 133 -20.58 6.67 -6.44
N ASP A 134 -21.25 5.90 -5.61
CA ASP A 134 -22.27 6.33 -4.67
C ASP A 134 -21.71 6.73 -3.30
N THR A 135 -20.38 6.78 -3.14
CA THR A 135 -19.75 7.25 -1.90
C THR A 135 -20.13 8.70 -1.63
N SER A 136 -20.69 8.99 -0.45
CA SER A 136 -21.02 10.32 0.03
C SER A 136 -20.67 10.47 1.51
N MET A 137 -20.54 11.70 2.01
CA MET A 137 -20.29 11.93 3.44
C MET A 137 -21.42 11.35 4.29
N GLU A 138 -22.67 11.51 3.87
CA GLU A 138 -23.84 10.96 4.56
C GLU A 138 -23.75 9.44 4.64
N ALA A 139 -23.44 8.78 3.52
CA ALA A 139 -23.30 7.33 3.48
C ALA A 139 -22.16 6.82 4.37
N LEU A 140 -21.02 7.53 4.39
CA LEU A 140 -19.88 7.20 5.24
C LEU A 140 -20.19 7.39 6.73
N GLN A 141 -20.82 8.51 7.11
CA GLN A 141 -21.18 8.80 8.50
C GLN A 141 -22.16 7.77 9.10
N GLN A 142 -23.03 7.14 8.29
CA GLN A 142 -23.93 6.08 8.76
C GLN A 142 -23.21 4.76 9.10
N LEU A 143 -21.95 4.59 8.69
CA LEU A 143 -21.21 3.37 8.95
C LEU A 143 -20.83 3.27 10.43
N ARG A 144 -21.10 2.09 10.99
CA ARG A 144 -20.72 1.74 12.35
C ARG A 144 -19.20 1.48 12.43
N PRO A 145 -18.57 1.79 13.58
CA PRO A 145 -17.19 1.39 13.84
C PRO A 145 -17.00 -0.12 13.63
N ALA A 146 -15.91 -0.51 12.97
CA ALA A 146 -15.67 -1.89 12.55
C ALA A 146 -14.84 -2.71 13.54
N PHE A 147 -14.03 -2.06 14.37
CA PHE A 147 -13.02 -2.73 15.20
C PHE A 147 -13.26 -2.56 16.70
N ARG A 148 -13.56 -1.33 17.13
CA ARG A 148 -13.77 -0.98 18.53
C ARG A 148 -15.15 -0.38 18.76
N GLN A 149 -15.79 -0.71 19.89
CA GLN A 149 -17.00 0.00 20.31
C GLN A 149 -16.69 1.49 20.52
N ASN A 150 -17.51 2.37 19.92
CA ASN A 150 -17.28 3.82 19.89
C ASN A 150 -15.94 4.23 19.24
N GLY A 151 -15.40 3.38 18.37
CA GLY A 151 -14.24 3.70 17.54
C GLY A 151 -14.54 4.69 16.42
N THR A 152 -13.51 5.06 15.68
CA THR A 152 -13.59 5.98 14.53
C THR A 152 -13.39 5.28 13.19
N VAL A 153 -12.78 4.09 13.19
CA VAL A 153 -12.45 3.34 11.99
C VAL A 153 -13.65 2.52 11.56
N THR A 154 -14.05 2.66 10.30
CA THR A 154 -15.17 1.96 9.66
C THR A 154 -14.73 1.27 8.40
N ALA A 155 -15.61 0.41 7.85
CA ALA A 155 -15.40 -0.19 6.53
C ALA A 155 -15.32 0.85 5.39
N GLY A 156 -15.79 2.08 5.60
CA GLY A 156 -15.77 3.15 4.59
C GLY A 156 -14.49 3.97 4.60
N ASN A 157 -13.80 4.06 5.74
CA ASN A 157 -12.54 4.80 5.90
C ASN A 157 -11.32 3.89 6.13
N SER A 158 -11.45 2.62 5.76
CA SER A 158 -10.39 1.64 5.73
C SER A 158 -10.31 0.98 4.35
N SER A 159 -9.10 0.57 3.98
CA SER A 159 -8.94 -0.36 2.87
C SER A 159 -9.61 -1.69 3.19
N GLY A 160 -9.77 -2.56 2.20
CA GLY A 160 -10.32 -3.87 2.47
C GLY A 160 -9.53 -5.00 1.82
N ILE A 161 -10.20 -6.14 1.84
CA ILE A 161 -9.65 -7.42 1.40
C ILE A 161 -9.74 -7.45 -0.11
N ASN A 162 -8.60 -7.62 -0.77
CA ASN A 162 -8.50 -7.50 -2.22
C ASN A 162 -7.54 -8.55 -2.78
N ASP A 163 -7.78 -8.94 -4.02
CA ASP A 163 -6.89 -9.79 -4.81
C ASP A 163 -6.14 -8.90 -5.82
N GLY A 164 -4.88 -9.23 -6.12
CA GLY A 164 -4.13 -8.51 -7.15
C GLY A 164 -2.67 -8.91 -7.25
N ALA A 165 -2.04 -8.52 -8.36
CA ALA A 165 -0.60 -8.68 -8.59
C ALA A 165 -0.04 -7.42 -9.25
N ALA A 166 1.20 -7.08 -8.94
CA ALA A 166 1.92 -5.99 -9.58
C ALA A 166 3.41 -6.37 -9.70
N ALA A 167 4.02 -6.01 -10.83
CA ALA A 167 5.42 -6.32 -11.10
C ALA A 167 6.10 -5.17 -11.86
N LEU A 168 7.40 -5.03 -11.62
CA LEU A 168 8.30 -4.07 -12.25
C LEU A 168 9.55 -4.81 -12.71
N VAL A 169 10.12 -4.35 -13.83
CA VAL A 169 11.44 -4.79 -14.29
C VAL A 169 12.47 -3.78 -13.83
N LEU A 170 13.46 -4.24 -13.08
CA LEU A 170 14.59 -3.43 -12.63
C LEU A 170 15.85 -3.92 -13.34
N MET A 171 16.68 -2.98 -13.78
CA MET A 171 17.92 -3.28 -14.49
C MET A 171 19.06 -2.41 -13.98
N SER A 172 20.29 -2.87 -14.16
CA SER A 172 21.44 -1.97 -14.12
C SER A 172 21.32 -0.96 -15.28
N ALA A 173 21.77 0.27 -15.06
CA ALA A 173 21.72 1.31 -16.09
C ALA A 173 22.52 0.89 -17.34
N GLU A 174 23.71 0.32 -17.14
CA GLU A 174 24.55 -0.22 -18.22
C GLU A 174 23.81 -1.27 -19.04
N LYS A 175 23.14 -2.23 -18.38
CA LYS A 175 22.42 -3.29 -19.08
C LYS A 175 21.23 -2.76 -19.87
N ALA A 176 20.44 -1.87 -19.27
CA ALA A 176 19.31 -1.22 -19.94
C ALA A 176 19.77 -0.50 -21.22
N LEU A 177 20.84 0.31 -21.12
CA LEU A 177 21.41 1.04 -22.26
C LEU A 177 21.99 0.11 -23.33
N SER A 178 22.69 -0.96 -22.93
CA SER A 178 23.24 -1.95 -23.88
C SER A 178 22.16 -2.67 -24.71
N LEU A 179 20.94 -2.74 -24.18
CA LEU A 179 19.79 -3.36 -24.83
C LEU A 179 18.90 -2.34 -25.57
N GLY A 180 19.30 -1.06 -25.61
CA GLY A 180 18.52 0.01 -26.23
C GLY A 180 17.18 0.29 -25.51
N LEU A 181 17.07 -0.07 -24.24
CA LEU A 181 15.88 0.17 -23.43
C LEU A 181 15.92 1.58 -22.83
N LYS A 182 14.74 2.15 -22.64
CA LYS A 182 14.56 3.50 -22.11
C LYS A 182 13.99 3.42 -20.68
N PRO A 183 14.85 3.46 -19.64
CA PRO A 183 14.40 3.32 -18.26
C PRO A 183 13.59 4.55 -17.85
N TRP A 184 12.45 4.36 -17.17
CA TRP A 184 11.58 5.50 -16.80
C TRP A 184 12.12 6.29 -15.61
N ALA A 185 12.64 5.57 -14.61
CA ALA A 185 13.04 6.14 -13.35
C ALA A 185 14.27 5.44 -12.78
N ARG A 186 14.99 6.15 -11.92
CA ARG A 186 16.11 5.64 -11.12
C ARG A 186 15.70 5.55 -9.66
N ILE A 187 15.98 4.43 -9.01
CA ILE A 187 15.83 4.30 -7.55
C ILE A 187 17.02 4.98 -6.87
N LEU A 188 16.78 6.11 -6.20
CA LEU A 188 17.79 6.84 -5.44
C LEU A 188 18.08 6.13 -4.12
N SER A 189 17.03 5.94 -3.33
CA SER A 189 17.14 5.36 -2.00
C SER A 189 15.92 4.51 -1.64
N SER A 190 16.11 3.64 -0.66
CA SER A 190 15.02 2.96 0.04
C SER A 190 15.38 2.79 1.50
N ALA A 191 14.38 2.65 2.36
CA ALA A 191 14.59 2.43 3.77
C ALA A 191 13.43 1.69 4.43
N ALA A 192 13.80 0.72 5.27
CA ALA A 192 12.92 0.13 6.27
C ALA A 192 13.19 0.74 7.65
N ALA A 193 12.14 0.84 8.45
CA ALA A 193 12.20 1.23 9.85
C ALA A 193 11.17 0.43 10.68
N GLY A 194 11.48 0.23 11.97
CA GLY A 194 10.57 -0.36 12.94
C GLY A 194 9.90 0.72 13.80
N VAL A 195 8.68 0.45 14.25
CA VAL A 195 7.89 1.23 15.20
C VAL A 195 7.20 0.29 16.19
N ASP A 196 6.48 0.84 17.17
CA ASP A 196 5.68 0.01 18.08
C ASP A 196 4.62 -0.79 17.28
N PRO A 197 4.51 -2.12 17.47
CA PRO A 197 3.50 -2.93 16.79
C PRO A 197 2.06 -2.45 16.96
N ARG A 198 1.73 -1.81 18.09
CA ARG A 198 0.39 -1.29 18.40
C ARG A 198 0.03 -0.05 17.60
N THR A 199 1.01 0.60 16.97
CA THR A 199 0.84 1.82 16.16
C THR A 199 1.55 1.67 14.82
N MET A 200 1.59 0.44 14.30
CA MET A 200 2.31 0.06 13.08
C MET A 200 2.03 0.96 11.87
N GLY A 201 0.84 1.57 11.81
CA GLY A 201 0.46 2.54 10.79
C GLY A 201 1.40 3.74 10.67
N LEU A 202 2.17 4.07 11.71
CA LEU A 202 3.15 5.15 11.73
C LEU A 202 4.52 4.77 11.15
N GLY A 203 4.73 3.50 10.78
CA GLY A 203 5.96 3.01 10.15
C GLY A 203 6.49 3.85 8.96
N PRO A 204 5.64 4.42 8.08
CA PRO A 204 6.08 5.31 7.01
C PRO A 204 6.89 6.52 7.49
N ILE A 205 6.64 7.05 8.69
CA ILE A 205 7.31 8.26 9.19
C ILE A 205 8.83 8.06 9.27
N PRO A 206 9.35 7.12 10.08
CA PRO A 206 10.79 6.90 10.16
C PRO A 206 11.37 6.29 8.87
N ALA A 207 10.59 5.50 8.12
CA ALA A 207 11.04 4.95 6.84
C ALA A 207 11.31 6.07 5.82
N THR A 208 10.36 6.99 5.65
CA THR A 208 10.47 8.15 4.75
C THR A 208 11.60 9.08 5.19
N LYS A 209 11.68 9.46 6.48
CA LYS A 209 12.77 10.29 7.01
C LYS A 209 14.14 9.67 6.67
N LYS A 210 14.29 8.36 6.88
CA LYS A 210 15.53 7.63 6.58
C LYS A 210 15.83 7.51 5.08
N ALA A 211 14.82 7.33 4.23
CA ALA A 211 14.99 7.31 2.79
C ALA A 211 15.41 8.69 2.25
N LEU A 212 14.78 9.76 2.72
CA LEU A 212 15.12 11.15 2.39
C LEU A 212 16.57 11.47 2.78
N THR A 213 16.98 11.16 4.01
CA THR A 213 18.39 11.32 4.44
C THR A 213 19.37 10.56 3.55
N ARG A 214 19.04 9.32 3.16
CA ARG A 214 19.91 8.52 2.26
C ARG A 214 19.99 9.05 0.84
N ALA A 215 18.95 9.76 0.39
CA ALA A 215 18.91 10.42 -0.91
C ALA A 215 19.48 11.85 -0.85
N GLU A 216 19.82 12.36 0.34
CA GLU A 216 20.21 13.77 0.55
C GLU A 216 19.13 14.75 0.06
N LEU A 217 17.86 14.38 0.25
CA LEU A 217 16.69 15.17 -0.14
C LEU A 217 15.86 15.60 1.07
N SER A 218 15.13 16.69 0.92
CA SER A 218 14.04 17.10 1.81
C SER A 218 12.68 16.82 1.16
N LEU A 219 11.61 16.79 1.98
CA LEU A 219 10.28 16.42 1.49
C LEU A 219 9.71 17.45 0.49
N ASP A 220 10.05 18.73 0.63
CA ASP A 220 9.64 19.80 -0.29
C ASP A 220 10.17 19.62 -1.73
N GLN A 221 11.21 18.80 -1.92
CA GLN A 221 11.72 18.42 -3.24
C GLN A 221 10.93 17.26 -3.87
N ILE A 222 10.08 16.58 -3.11
CA ILE A 222 9.23 15.49 -3.64
C ILE A 222 8.03 16.10 -4.36
N GLY A 223 7.91 15.77 -5.65
CA GLY A 223 6.84 16.26 -6.52
C GLY A 223 5.63 15.34 -6.61
N LEU A 224 5.78 14.05 -6.26
CA LEU A 224 4.66 13.11 -6.21
C LEU A 224 4.84 12.05 -5.12
N ILE A 225 3.76 11.72 -4.41
CA ILE A 225 3.77 10.79 -3.28
C ILE A 225 2.66 9.75 -3.48
N GLU A 226 3.02 8.47 -3.34
CA GLU A 226 2.09 7.39 -3.07
C GLU A 226 2.29 6.90 -1.63
N LEU A 227 1.35 7.25 -0.75
CA LEU A 227 1.26 6.78 0.63
C LEU A 227 0.13 5.75 0.72
N ASN A 228 0.45 4.50 1.02
CA ASN A 228 -0.59 3.47 1.10
C ASN A 228 -1.62 3.78 2.20
N GLU A 229 -2.91 3.75 1.84
CA GLU A 229 -4.03 4.12 2.71
C GLU A 229 -4.64 2.86 3.35
N ALA A 230 -3.90 2.19 4.24
CA ALA A 230 -4.45 1.04 4.96
C ALA A 230 -5.70 1.44 5.77
N PHE A 231 -5.61 2.59 6.44
CA PHE A 231 -6.67 3.24 7.20
C PHE A 231 -6.55 4.76 7.07
N ALA A 232 -7.66 5.48 6.91
CA ALA A 232 -7.64 6.94 6.77
C ALA A 232 -6.90 7.65 7.92
N VAL A 233 -7.14 7.23 9.17
CA VAL A 233 -6.46 7.79 10.35
C VAL A 233 -4.94 7.61 10.30
N GLN A 234 -4.46 6.46 9.82
CA GLN A 234 -3.03 6.22 9.66
C GLN A 234 -2.45 7.13 8.58
N ALA A 235 -3.12 7.26 7.44
CA ALA A 235 -2.63 8.06 6.33
C ALA A 235 -2.55 9.53 6.74
N LEU A 236 -3.62 10.05 7.35
CA LEU A 236 -3.67 11.42 7.87
C LEU A 236 -2.60 11.68 8.95
N ALA A 237 -2.37 10.75 9.87
CA ALA A 237 -1.33 10.88 10.89
C ALA A 237 0.07 10.97 10.28
N VAL A 238 0.37 10.11 9.31
CA VAL A 238 1.65 10.15 8.57
C VAL A 238 1.80 11.45 7.79
N MET A 239 0.73 11.89 7.11
CA MET A 239 0.77 13.12 6.32
C MET A 239 1.01 14.35 7.20
N ARG A 240 0.35 14.43 8.36
CA ARG A 240 0.55 15.53 9.31
C ARG A 240 1.95 15.54 9.91
N GLU A 241 2.46 14.40 10.36
CA GLU A 241 3.79 14.30 11.00
C GLU A 241 4.95 14.56 10.03
N LEU A 242 4.74 14.34 8.74
CA LEU A 242 5.73 14.60 7.70
C LEU A 242 5.50 15.90 6.95
N ASP A 243 4.40 16.62 7.18
CA ASP A 243 3.95 17.76 6.37
C ASP A 243 3.76 17.40 4.87
N MET A 244 3.20 16.23 4.59
CA MET A 244 2.87 15.81 3.22
C MET A 244 1.68 16.61 2.69
N ARG A 245 1.88 17.19 1.50
CA ARG A 245 0.86 17.96 0.77
C ARG A 245 -0.19 17.04 0.14
N HIS A 246 -1.47 17.38 0.31
CA HIS A 246 -2.59 16.58 -0.24
C HIS A 246 -2.66 16.61 -1.77
N GLU A 247 -2.13 17.66 -2.40
CA GLU A 247 -2.22 17.91 -3.84
C GLU A 247 -1.28 17.01 -4.66
N ILE A 248 -0.26 16.46 -4.00
CA ILE A 248 0.73 15.56 -4.61
C ILE A 248 0.68 14.13 -4.05
N THR A 249 -0.15 13.88 -3.04
CA THR A 249 -0.25 12.57 -2.38
C THR A 249 -1.47 11.82 -2.88
N ASN A 250 -1.29 10.61 -3.42
CA ASN A 250 -2.36 9.72 -3.92
C ASN A 250 -3.33 10.46 -4.87
N VAL A 251 -2.77 11.11 -5.87
CA VAL A 251 -3.51 12.00 -6.78
C VAL A 251 -4.52 11.25 -7.66
N ASN A 252 -4.33 9.94 -7.83
CA ASN A 252 -5.23 9.03 -8.54
C ASN A 252 -6.07 8.18 -7.57
N GLY A 253 -6.16 8.57 -6.30
CA GLY A 253 -6.81 7.78 -5.25
C GLY A 253 -5.86 6.73 -4.66
N GLY A 254 -6.19 6.22 -3.48
CA GLY A 254 -5.35 5.24 -2.78
C GLY A 254 -6.13 4.01 -2.32
N ALA A 255 -5.52 3.25 -1.40
CA ALA A 255 -5.98 1.92 -1.04
C ALA A 255 -7.34 1.87 -0.31
N VAL A 256 -7.83 2.98 0.25
CA VAL A 256 -9.22 3.04 0.77
C VAL A 256 -10.20 2.78 -0.39
N ALA A 257 -9.97 3.41 -1.53
CA ALA A 257 -10.79 3.27 -2.72
C ALA A 257 -10.39 2.08 -3.61
N LEU A 258 -9.10 1.93 -3.91
CA LEU A 258 -8.56 0.97 -4.87
C LEU A 258 -8.36 -0.43 -4.27
N GLY A 259 -8.21 -0.52 -2.95
CA GLY A 259 -8.00 -1.77 -2.23
C GLY A 259 -6.56 -2.03 -1.81
N HIS A 260 -6.38 -3.05 -0.96
CA HIS A 260 -5.10 -3.38 -0.34
C HIS A 260 -4.75 -4.87 -0.43
N PRO A 261 -4.43 -5.39 -1.63
CA PRO A 261 -3.86 -6.74 -1.78
C PRO A 261 -2.47 -6.79 -1.13
N LEU A 262 -2.38 -7.35 0.07
CA LEU A 262 -1.23 -7.20 0.99
C LEU A 262 0.13 -7.41 0.30
N GLY A 263 0.37 -8.61 -0.23
CA GLY A 263 1.63 -9.00 -0.85
C GLY A 263 2.06 -8.17 -2.07
N CYS A 264 1.14 -7.51 -2.78
CA CYS A 264 1.49 -6.71 -3.97
C CYS A 264 1.37 -5.19 -3.78
N SER A 265 0.76 -4.72 -2.70
CA SER A 265 0.44 -3.29 -2.52
C SER A 265 1.64 -2.37 -2.61
N GLY A 266 2.82 -2.78 -2.13
CA GLY A 266 4.06 -2.01 -2.27
C GLY A 266 4.54 -1.87 -3.71
N ALA A 267 4.36 -2.91 -4.54
CA ALA A 267 4.67 -2.84 -5.97
C ALA A 267 3.59 -2.03 -6.72
N ARG A 268 2.32 -2.19 -6.34
CA ARG A 268 1.18 -1.46 -6.91
C ARG A 268 1.31 0.06 -6.72
N ILE A 269 1.63 0.56 -5.50
CA ILE A 269 1.91 2.00 -5.30
C ILE A 269 3.06 2.49 -6.16
N LEU A 270 4.11 1.70 -6.31
CA LEU A 270 5.27 2.12 -7.10
C LEU A 270 4.94 2.15 -8.60
N THR A 271 4.14 1.20 -9.10
CA THR A 271 3.63 1.23 -10.46
C THR A 271 2.80 2.48 -10.71
N THR A 272 1.78 2.74 -9.88
CA THR A 272 0.92 3.93 -10.01
C THR A 272 1.73 5.23 -9.94
N LEU A 273 2.70 5.31 -9.01
CA LEU A 273 3.63 6.44 -8.90
C LEU A 273 4.38 6.69 -10.21
N LEU A 274 4.98 5.66 -10.80
CA LEU A 274 5.79 5.78 -12.02
C LEU A 274 4.95 6.17 -13.25
N HIS A 275 3.75 5.61 -13.39
CA HIS A 275 2.84 5.96 -14.48
C HIS A 275 2.33 7.40 -14.36
N GLU A 276 1.99 7.85 -13.16
CA GLU A 276 1.56 9.24 -12.96
C GLU A 276 2.74 10.22 -13.07
N MET A 277 3.94 9.85 -12.62
CA MET A 277 5.15 10.63 -12.87
C MET A 277 5.39 10.79 -14.37
N ARG A 278 5.24 9.72 -15.17
CA ARG A 278 5.35 9.79 -16.64
C ARG A 278 4.39 10.80 -17.23
N ARG A 279 3.14 10.81 -16.75
CA ARG A 279 2.08 11.70 -17.24
C ARG A 279 2.38 13.17 -16.91
N ARG A 280 2.92 13.45 -15.73
CA ARG A 280 3.20 14.81 -15.25
C ARG A 280 4.56 15.35 -15.69
N ALA A 281 5.50 14.47 -16.00
CA ALA A 281 6.88 14.83 -16.32
C ALA A 281 7.04 15.98 -17.34
N PRO A 282 6.22 16.11 -18.40
CA PRO A 282 6.35 17.23 -19.34
C PRO A 282 6.12 18.62 -18.73
N GLU A 283 5.41 18.70 -17.60
CA GLU A 283 5.05 19.95 -16.91
C GLU A 283 5.83 20.18 -15.62
N GLU A 284 6.56 19.17 -15.15
CA GLU A 284 7.29 19.19 -13.88
C GLU A 284 8.73 19.66 -14.05
N LYS A 285 9.29 20.24 -12.98
CA LYS A 285 10.68 20.68 -12.98
C LYS A 285 11.63 19.50 -12.74
N GLU A 286 12.70 19.45 -13.52
CA GLU A 286 13.80 18.52 -13.26
C GLU A 286 14.75 19.08 -12.19
N PRO A 287 15.29 18.21 -11.30
CA PRO A 287 14.97 16.79 -11.16
C PRO A 287 13.57 16.57 -10.55
N TYR A 288 12.82 15.59 -11.08
CA TYR A 288 11.46 15.29 -10.63
C TYR A 288 11.44 14.01 -9.77
N TYR A 289 11.22 14.17 -8.46
CA TYR A 289 11.29 13.07 -7.49
C TYR A 289 9.91 12.56 -7.07
N GLY A 290 9.82 11.24 -6.92
CA GLY A 290 8.65 10.52 -6.40
C GLY A 290 8.98 9.73 -5.14
N LEU A 291 8.00 9.59 -4.25
CA LEU A 291 8.09 8.80 -3.02
C LEU A 291 6.95 7.78 -2.96
N ALA A 292 7.28 6.50 -2.80
CA ALA A 292 6.33 5.45 -2.44
C ALA A 292 6.59 4.98 -1.01
N THR A 293 5.58 4.96 -0.14
CA THR A 293 5.74 4.54 1.26
C THR A 293 4.50 3.83 1.81
N LEU A 294 4.70 2.84 2.68
CA LEU A 294 3.61 2.06 3.29
C LEU A 294 3.93 1.61 4.71
N CYS A 295 2.88 1.44 5.50
CA CYS A 295 2.94 0.75 6.79
C CYS A 295 2.98 -0.77 6.58
N VAL A 296 3.53 -1.48 7.57
CA VAL A 296 3.67 -2.92 7.56
C VAL A 296 3.28 -3.45 8.93
N GLY A 297 2.44 -4.50 8.93
CA GLY A 297 1.92 -5.12 10.14
C GLY A 297 3.04 -5.53 11.10
N VAL A 298 2.72 -5.55 12.40
CA VAL A 298 3.67 -5.86 13.48
C VAL A 298 4.78 -4.80 13.66
N GLY A 299 4.56 -3.58 13.14
CA GLY A 299 5.35 -2.41 13.55
C GLY A 299 6.53 -2.12 12.64
N GLN A 300 6.29 -2.02 11.34
CA GLN A 300 7.34 -1.65 10.38
C GLN A 300 6.80 -0.65 9.34
N GLY A 301 7.71 -0.02 8.60
CA GLY A 301 7.39 0.73 7.39
C GLY A 301 8.52 0.64 6.39
N GLU A 302 8.19 0.86 5.11
CA GLU A 302 9.13 0.88 4.01
C GLU A 302 8.85 2.09 3.12
N ALA A 303 9.92 2.76 2.68
CA ALA A 303 9.87 3.88 1.76
C ALA A 303 10.86 3.68 0.61
N THR A 304 10.50 4.14 -0.58
CA THR A 304 11.33 4.12 -1.79
C THR A 304 11.24 5.46 -2.48
N ILE A 305 12.39 6.08 -2.77
CA ILE A 305 12.48 7.34 -3.51
C ILE A 305 13.02 7.05 -4.90
N VAL A 306 12.32 7.58 -5.89
CA VAL A 306 12.68 7.49 -7.31
C VAL A 306 12.86 8.88 -7.89
N GLU A 307 13.71 8.96 -8.91
CA GLU A 307 13.88 10.12 -9.76
C GLU A 307 13.36 9.76 -11.14
N TRP A 308 12.47 10.59 -11.68
CA TRP A 308 12.10 10.52 -13.09
C TRP A 308 13.34 10.85 -13.93
N ILE A 309 13.73 9.94 -14.80
CA ILE A 309 14.82 10.18 -15.77
C ILE A 309 14.31 10.20 -17.20
N GLY A 310 13.02 9.88 -17.39
CA GLY A 310 12.37 9.89 -18.70
C GLY A 310 13.02 8.94 -19.70
N GLU A 311 12.51 8.96 -20.91
CA GLU A 311 13.23 8.37 -22.03
C GLU A 311 14.39 9.30 -22.38
N GLY A 312 15.64 8.86 -22.18
CA GLY A 312 16.82 9.52 -22.76
C GLY A 312 16.74 9.67 -24.28
#